data_AF-A0A843S543-F1
#
_entry.id   AF-A0A843S543-F1
#
_cell.length_a   1.000
_cell.length_b   1.000
_cell.length_c   1.000
_cell.angle_alpha   90.00
_cell.angle_beta   90.00
_cell.angle_gamma   90.00
#
_symmetry.space_group_name_H-M   'P 1'
#
loop_
_entity.id
_entity.type
_entity.pdbx_description
1 polymer ?
#
loop_
_entity_poly.entity_id
_entity_poly.type
_entity_poly.pdbx_seq_one_letter_code
_entity_poly.pdbx_strand_id
1 'polypeptide(L)'
;MSTEPASATIVLDRAIDTERMATIATQVSNRPGVIEATGRTQFDSEVEVNGSLRDDPLQIFVATPDDAMRIGKFEVQQGSWPPPPGEIFVGEDSLTLLDVAVGDAVTVKTPSGEPVRLRVAGTVYDPSLAPAPQERRGHAYLSTASLITSGGRAALDQLKIQVADRGEVTPSR
;
A
#
# COMPACT_ATOMS: atom_id res chain seq x y z
N MET A 1 3.75 -0.99 -19.30
CA MET A 1 3.83 -0.27 -18.02
C MET A 1 5.00 -0.86 -17.24
N SER A 2 5.94 -0.05 -16.75
CA SER A 2 6.99 -0.49 -15.83
C SER A 2 6.49 -0.35 -14.39
N THR A 3 6.71 -1.37 -13.55
CA THR A 3 6.29 -1.39 -12.14
C THR A 3 7.27 -0.68 -11.20
N GLU A 4 8.44 -0.27 -11.69
CA GLU A 4 9.49 0.39 -10.89
C GLU A 4 9.72 -0.29 -9.53
N PRO A 5 10.12 -1.57 -9.51
CA PRO A 5 10.28 -2.30 -8.27
C PRO A 5 11.36 -1.65 -7.41
N ALA A 6 11.18 -1.73 -6.10
CA ALA A 6 12.25 -1.38 -5.17
C ALA A 6 13.45 -2.31 -5.41
N SER A 7 14.65 -1.76 -5.52
CA SER A 7 15.89 -2.54 -5.53
C SER A 7 16.16 -3.20 -4.18
N ALA A 8 15.73 -2.54 -3.10
CA ALA A 8 15.80 -3.06 -1.74
C ALA A 8 14.65 -2.54 -0.88
N THR A 9 14.26 -3.32 0.12
CA THR A 9 13.35 -2.88 1.20
C THR A 9 14.04 -3.12 2.54
N ILE A 10 14.14 -2.08 3.36
CA ILE A 10 14.54 -2.20 4.76
C ILE A 10 13.27 -2.27 5.60
N VAL A 11 13.10 -3.34 6.36
CA VAL A 11 11.99 -3.51 7.30
C VAL A 11 12.49 -3.19 8.70
N LEU A 12 11.74 -2.36 9.43
CA LEU A 12 12.06 -1.91 10.77
C LEU A 12 11.33 -2.80 11.79
N ASP A 13 12.03 -3.27 12.82
CA ASP A 13 11.41 -4.03 13.93
C ASP A 13 10.33 -3.24 14.66
N ARG A 14 10.45 -1.91 14.64
CA ARG A 14 9.47 -0.99 15.21
C ARG A 14 9.11 0.06 14.18
N ALA A 15 7.83 0.10 13.84
CA ALA A 15 7.27 1.14 12.99
C ALA A 15 7.51 2.53 13.60
N ILE A 16 7.68 3.52 12.75
CA ILE A 16 7.91 4.92 13.10
C ILE A 16 6.86 5.82 12.45
N ASP A 17 6.63 7.01 12.99
CA ASP A 17 5.68 7.95 12.38
C ASP A 17 6.12 8.43 10.99
N THR A 18 5.14 8.94 10.23
CA THR A 18 5.33 9.38 8.83
C THR A 18 6.35 10.51 8.68
N GLU A 19 6.46 11.42 9.66
CA GLU A 19 7.39 12.56 9.64
C GLU A 19 8.84 12.08 9.77
N ARG A 20 9.09 11.17 10.71
CA ARG A 20 10.39 10.54 10.88
C ARG A 20 10.76 9.68 9.67
N MET A 21 9.83 8.91 9.13
CA MET A 21 10.07 8.12 7.91
C MET A 21 10.40 9.01 6.71
N ALA A 22 9.67 10.12 6.52
CA ALA A 22 9.95 11.08 5.45
C ALA A 22 11.34 11.70 5.57
N THR A 23 11.79 12.00 6.80
CA THR A 23 13.15 12.48 7.06
C THR A 23 14.20 11.45 6.64
N ILE A 24 14.00 10.18 6.99
CA ILE A 24 14.92 9.09 6.61
C ILE A 24 14.92 8.90 5.08
N ALA A 25 13.75 8.85 4.46
CA ALA A 25 13.63 8.71 3.01
C ALA A 25 14.37 9.85 2.28
N THR A 26 14.19 11.10 2.71
CA THR A 26 14.91 12.26 2.17
C THR A 26 16.43 12.11 2.31
N GLN A 27 16.91 11.66 3.47
CA GLN A 27 18.35 11.44 3.70
C GLN A 27 18.91 10.33 2.80
N VAL A 28 18.13 9.28 2.54
CA VAL A 28 18.53 8.17 1.67
C VAL A 28 18.50 8.58 0.20
N SER A 29 17.48 9.32 -0.25
CA SER A 29 17.42 9.86 -1.63
C SER A 29 18.58 10.79 -1.97
N ASN A 30 19.21 11.42 -0.97
CA ASN A 30 20.40 12.26 -1.15
C ASN A 30 21.72 11.45 -1.24
N ARG A 31 21.68 10.12 -1.12
CA ARG A 31 22.89 9.28 -1.22
C ARG A 31 23.26 9.04 -2.69
N PRO A 32 24.56 9.08 -3.05
CA PRO A 32 24.99 8.75 -4.41
C PRO A 32 24.48 7.39 -4.86
N GLY A 33 23.86 7.35 -6.05
CA GLY A 33 23.34 6.12 -6.67
C GLY A 33 21.92 5.73 -6.25
N VAL A 34 21.28 6.44 -5.31
CA VAL A 34 19.85 6.26 -5.02
C VAL A 34 19.04 7.11 -6.00
N ILE A 35 18.04 6.49 -6.65
CA ILE A 35 17.10 7.15 -7.55
C ILE A 35 15.90 7.67 -6.77
N GLU A 36 15.35 6.83 -5.88
CA GLU A 36 14.14 7.14 -5.12
C GLU A 36 14.15 6.37 -3.80
N ALA A 37 13.53 6.95 -2.77
CA ALA A 37 13.29 6.28 -1.51
C ALA A 37 11.95 6.72 -0.93
N THR A 38 11.15 5.77 -0.45
CA THR A 38 9.83 6.07 0.09
C THR A 38 9.46 5.17 1.27
N GLY A 39 8.71 5.76 2.20
CA GLY A 39 8.13 5.06 3.34
C GLY A 39 6.88 4.29 2.95
N ARG A 40 6.73 3.08 3.47
CA ARG A 40 5.57 2.21 3.30
C ARG A 40 5.27 1.45 4.58
N THR A 41 4.06 0.91 4.65
CA THR A 41 3.75 -0.26 5.47
C THR A 41 2.82 -1.17 4.70
N GLN A 42 2.71 -2.41 5.14
CA GLN A 42 1.72 -3.34 4.65
C GLN A 42 1.35 -4.31 5.78
N PHE A 43 0.14 -4.84 5.74
CA PHE A 43 -0.28 -5.83 6.71
C PHE A 43 -1.36 -6.73 6.11
N ASP A 44 -1.44 -7.96 6.63
CA ASP A 44 -2.54 -8.86 6.34
C ASP A 44 -3.65 -8.66 7.38
N SER A 45 -4.90 -8.76 6.96
CA SER A 45 -6.07 -8.65 7.82
C SER A 45 -7.15 -9.65 7.37
N GLU A 46 -7.89 -10.20 8.33
CA GLU A 46 -9.24 -10.68 8.05
C GLU A 46 -10.10 -9.50 7.56
N VAL A 47 -11.05 -9.76 6.67
CA VAL A 47 -11.90 -8.72 6.10
C VAL A 47 -13.37 -9.09 6.22
N GLU A 48 -14.16 -8.16 6.72
CA GLU A 48 -15.61 -8.21 6.62
C GLU A 48 -16.06 -7.36 5.44
N VAL A 49 -16.96 -7.88 4.61
CA VAL A 49 -17.63 -7.12 3.55
C VAL A 49 -19.10 -7.00 3.93
N ASN A 50 -19.60 -5.78 4.05
CA ASN A 50 -20.96 -5.48 4.48
C ASN A 50 -21.37 -6.19 5.79
N GLY A 51 -20.41 -6.38 6.70
CA GLY A 51 -20.59 -7.05 7.99
C GLY A 51 -20.54 -8.57 7.96
N SER A 52 -20.21 -9.17 6.81
CA SER A 52 -19.99 -10.62 6.68
C SER A 52 -18.49 -10.89 6.53
N LEU A 53 -17.95 -11.70 7.45
CA LEU A 53 -16.55 -12.14 7.40
C LEU A 53 -16.30 -12.97 6.15
N ARG A 54 -15.16 -12.73 5.48
CA ARG A 54 -14.71 -13.52 4.32
C ARG A 54 -13.71 -14.59 4.73
N ASP A 55 -13.70 -15.68 3.97
CA ASP A 55 -12.82 -16.83 4.23
C ASP A 55 -11.36 -16.53 3.87
N ASP A 56 -11.13 -15.75 2.80
CA ASP A 56 -9.80 -15.39 2.33
C ASP A 56 -9.34 -14.05 2.94
N PRO A 57 -8.07 -13.95 3.37
CA PRO A 57 -7.53 -12.72 3.96
C PRO A 57 -7.31 -11.63 2.91
N LEU A 58 -7.09 -10.41 3.40
CA LEU A 58 -6.75 -9.24 2.61
C LEU A 58 -5.37 -8.72 3.00
N GLN A 59 -4.45 -8.65 2.04
CA GLN A 59 -3.20 -7.92 2.18
C GLN A 59 -3.43 -6.45 1.82
N ILE A 60 -3.05 -5.54 2.69
CA ILE A 60 -3.27 -4.10 2.53
C ILE A 60 -1.93 -3.41 2.40
N PHE A 61 -1.69 -2.76 1.27
CA PHE A 61 -0.54 -1.91 1.02
C PHE A 61 -0.87 -0.45 1.35
N VAL A 62 -0.02 0.19 2.14
CA VAL A 62 -0.30 1.53 2.67
C VAL A 62 0.78 2.53 2.24
N ALA A 63 0.35 3.69 1.77
CA ALA A 63 1.20 4.83 1.46
C ALA A 63 0.78 6.12 2.16
N THR A 64 1.64 7.13 2.13
CA THR A 64 1.31 8.46 2.63
C THR A 64 0.34 9.18 1.68
N PRO A 65 -0.44 10.19 2.14
CA PRO A 65 -1.47 10.83 1.32
C PRO A 65 -0.90 11.63 0.14
N ASP A 66 0.39 11.97 0.20
CA ASP A 66 1.17 12.69 -0.80
C ASP A 66 2.00 11.77 -1.69
N ASP A 67 1.77 10.45 -1.63
CA ASP A 67 2.56 9.49 -2.38
C ASP A 67 2.42 9.65 -3.89
N ALA A 68 3.54 9.92 -4.55
CA ALA A 68 3.60 10.11 -6.00
C ALA A 68 3.65 8.78 -6.79
N MET A 69 3.55 7.62 -6.13
CA MET A 69 3.63 6.29 -6.74
C MET A 69 4.83 6.14 -7.68
N ARG A 70 6.04 6.41 -7.18
CA ARG A 70 7.28 6.31 -7.97
C ARG A 70 7.97 4.96 -7.88
N ILE A 71 7.84 4.27 -6.75
CA ILE A 71 8.32 2.89 -6.51
C ILE A 71 7.10 1.99 -6.31
N GLY A 72 7.05 0.85 -7.01
CA GLY A 72 5.92 -0.07 -6.98
C GLY A 72 4.70 0.52 -7.67
N LYS A 73 4.86 0.93 -8.93
CA LYS A 73 3.80 1.47 -9.77
C LYS A 73 2.78 0.41 -10.14
N PHE A 74 1.51 0.77 -9.97
CA PHE A 74 0.33 0.04 -10.44
C PHE A 74 -0.66 1.01 -11.08
N GLU A 75 -1.66 0.48 -11.76
CA GLU A 75 -2.66 1.28 -12.48
C GLU A 75 -3.89 1.48 -11.61
N VAL A 76 -4.26 2.74 -11.36
CA VAL A 76 -5.55 3.07 -10.76
C VAL A 76 -6.60 3.12 -11.87
N GLN A 77 -7.55 2.20 -11.84
CA GLN A 77 -8.60 2.12 -12.86
C GLN A 77 -9.72 3.15 -12.61
N GLN A 78 -9.95 3.50 -11.34
CA GLN A 78 -10.99 4.44 -10.92
C GLN A 78 -10.49 5.33 -9.78
N GLY A 79 -10.69 6.66 -9.92
CA GLY A 79 -10.30 7.63 -8.90
C GLY A 79 -8.88 8.15 -9.07
N SER A 80 -8.27 8.60 -7.98
CA SER A 80 -6.90 9.13 -7.95
C SER A 80 -6.14 8.51 -6.79
N TRP A 81 -4.86 8.21 -7.02
CA TRP A 81 -3.98 7.74 -5.96
C TRP A 81 -3.48 8.90 -5.10
N PRO A 82 -3.36 8.71 -3.77
CA PRO A 82 -3.96 7.65 -2.95
C PRO A 82 -5.47 7.83 -2.72
N PRO A 83 -6.20 6.77 -2.28
CA PRO A 83 -7.60 6.93 -1.86
C PRO A 83 -7.73 7.99 -0.76
N PRO A 84 -8.81 8.79 -0.76
CA PRO A 84 -9.06 9.76 0.31
C PRO A 84 -9.35 9.07 1.65
N PRO A 85 -9.35 9.82 2.78
CA PRO A 85 -9.62 9.25 4.09
C PRO A 85 -10.97 8.53 4.15
N GLY A 86 -11.00 7.34 4.74
CA GLY A 86 -12.19 6.48 4.83
C GLY A 86 -12.47 5.64 3.58
N GLU A 87 -11.61 5.72 2.56
CA GLU A 87 -11.73 4.94 1.33
C GLU A 87 -10.56 3.98 1.14
N ILE A 88 -10.80 2.92 0.36
CA ILE A 88 -9.82 1.90 -0.01
C ILE A 88 -9.98 1.53 -1.48
N PHE A 89 -8.88 1.21 -2.16
CA PHE A 89 -8.95 0.55 -3.46
C PHE A 89 -8.67 -0.95 -3.31
N VAL A 90 -9.28 -1.75 -4.17
CA VAL A 90 -9.13 -3.22 -4.16
C VAL A 90 -8.58 -3.67 -5.51
N GLY A 91 -7.71 -4.68 -5.53
CA GLY A 91 -7.27 -5.29 -6.79
C GLY A 91 -8.48 -5.81 -7.58
N GLU A 92 -8.52 -5.58 -8.89
CA GLU A 92 -9.64 -6.04 -9.73
C GLU A 92 -9.88 -7.55 -9.60
N ASP A 93 -8.79 -8.33 -9.52
CA ASP A 93 -8.81 -9.79 -9.36
C ASP A 93 -9.24 -10.25 -7.96
N SER A 94 -9.26 -9.34 -6.98
CA SER A 94 -9.66 -9.61 -5.60
C SER A 94 -11.16 -9.47 -5.39
N LEU A 95 -11.87 -8.79 -6.29
CA LEU A 95 -13.32 -8.55 -6.17
C LEU A 95 -14.13 -9.86 -6.09
N THR A 96 -13.85 -10.79 -7.01
CA THR A 96 -14.58 -12.08 -7.05
C THR A 96 -14.18 -12.99 -5.89
N LEU A 97 -12.89 -12.99 -5.51
CA LEU A 97 -12.39 -13.81 -4.40
C LEU A 97 -13.06 -13.41 -3.08
N LEU A 98 -13.19 -12.11 -2.82
CA LEU A 98 -13.72 -11.58 -1.58
C LEU A 98 -15.22 -11.29 -1.64
N ASP A 99 -15.89 -11.54 -2.76
CA ASP A 99 -17.30 -11.20 -2.99
C ASP A 99 -17.58 -9.74 -2.58
N VAL A 100 -16.79 -8.81 -3.13
CA VAL A 100 -16.84 -7.37 -2.82
C VAL A 100 -16.99 -6.57 -4.10
N ALA A 101 -17.73 -5.46 -4.01
CA ALA A 101 -17.95 -4.53 -5.11
C ALA A 101 -17.51 -3.11 -4.73
N VAL A 102 -17.24 -2.28 -5.76
CA VAL A 102 -17.08 -0.83 -5.57
C VAL A 102 -18.37 -0.26 -4.97
N GLY A 103 -18.23 0.52 -3.90
CA GLY A 103 -19.34 1.07 -3.11
C GLY A 103 -19.61 0.30 -1.81
N ASP A 104 -19.17 -0.96 -1.69
CA ASP A 104 -19.33 -1.74 -0.47
C ASP A 104 -18.51 -1.16 0.69
N ALA A 105 -18.94 -1.51 1.89
CA ALA A 105 -18.18 -1.24 3.10
C ALA A 105 -17.34 -2.46 3.49
N VAL A 106 -16.05 -2.25 3.72
CA VAL A 106 -15.15 -3.26 4.27
C VAL A 106 -14.71 -2.86 5.67
N THR A 107 -14.59 -3.84 6.57
CA THR A 107 -13.96 -3.64 7.88
C THR A 107 -12.68 -4.45 7.94
N VAL A 108 -11.58 -3.81 8.30
CA VAL A 108 -10.26 -4.44 8.43
C VAL A 108 -9.67 -4.14 9.80
N LYS A 109 -8.88 -5.06 10.34
CA LYS A 109 -8.17 -4.87 11.61
C LYS A 109 -6.77 -4.33 11.32
N THR A 110 -6.48 -3.15 11.84
CA THR A 110 -5.14 -2.57 11.68
C THR A 110 -4.12 -3.27 12.59
N PRO A 111 -2.80 -3.09 12.36
CA PRO A 111 -1.77 -3.62 13.26
C PRO A 111 -1.89 -3.15 14.71
N SER A 112 -2.56 -2.02 14.96
CA SER A 112 -2.88 -1.54 16.32
C SER A 112 -3.94 -2.38 17.04
N GLY A 113 -4.66 -3.22 16.29
CA GLY A 113 -5.80 -4.00 16.76
C GLY A 113 -7.14 -3.30 16.62
N GLU A 114 -7.17 -1.98 16.33
CA GLU A 114 -8.41 -1.24 16.10
C GLU A 114 -8.99 -1.57 14.71
N PRO A 115 -10.29 -1.92 14.62
CA PRO A 115 -10.97 -2.10 13.35
C PRO A 115 -11.24 -0.74 12.69
N VAL A 116 -11.05 -0.69 11.37
CA VAL A 116 -11.36 0.49 10.55
C VAL A 116 -12.35 0.08 9.48
N ARG A 117 -13.46 0.83 9.38
CA ARG A 117 -14.46 0.67 8.32
C ARG A 117 -14.14 1.61 7.17
N LEU A 118 -14.05 1.07 5.97
CA LEU A 118 -13.65 1.77 4.75
C LEU A 118 -14.68 1.52 3.65
N ARG A 119 -14.86 2.48 2.75
CA ARG A 119 -15.65 2.29 1.52
C ARG A 119 -14.74 1.89 0.37
N VAL A 120 -15.10 0.84 -0.37
CA VAL A 120 -14.40 0.51 -1.61
C VAL A 120 -14.71 1.58 -2.66
N ALA A 121 -13.70 2.37 -3.01
CA ALA A 121 -13.88 3.55 -3.86
C ALA A 121 -13.52 3.31 -5.33
N GLY A 122 -12.75 2.25 -5.60
CA GLY A 122 -12.29 1.94 -6.93
C GLY A 122 -11.42 0.68 -6.95
N THR A 123 -10.96 0.34 -8.13
CA THR A 123 -10.08 -0.80 -8.38
C THR A 123 -8.72 -0.38 -8.88
N VAL A 124 -7.74 -1.25 -8.67
CA VAL A 124 -6.42 -1.14 -9.28
C VAL A 124 -6.04 -2.40 -10.03
N TYR A 125 -5.10 -2.26 -10.95
CA TYR A 125 -4.38 -3.37 -11.57
C TYR A 125 -2.90 -3.27 -11.22
N ASP A 126 -2.40 -4.24 -10.46
CA ASP A 126 -1.00 -4.33 -10.06
C ASP A 126 -0.34 -5.58 -10.65
N PRO A 127 0.40 -5.44 -11.76
CA PRO A 127 1.03 -6.58 -12.42
C PRO A 127 2.27 -7.11 -11.67
N SER A 128 2.65 -6.51 -10.53
CA SER A 128 3.78 -6.97 -9.72
C SER A 128 3.42 -8.08 -8.73
N LEU A 129 2.13 -8.31 -8.49
CA LEU A 129 1.63 -9.31 -7.56
C LEU A 129 1.17 -10.57 -8.29
N ALA A 130 1.26 -11.72 -7.62
CA ALA A 130 0.61 -12.91 -8.13
C ALA A 130 -0.91 -12.74 -8.00
N PRO A 131 -1.71 -13.30 -8.93
CA PRO A 131 -3.13 -13.00 -8.91
C PRO A 131 -3.82 -13.57 -7.67
N ALA A 132 -4.76 -12.80 -7.11
CA ALA A 132 -5.38 -13.06 -5.81
C ALA A 132 -5.97 -14.48 -5.65
N PRO A 133 -6.68 -15.06 -6.64
CA PRO A 133 -7.22 -16.42 -6.53
C PRO A 133 -6.13 -17.50 -6.37
N GLN A 134 -4.96 -17.29 -6.95
CA GLN A 134 -3.82 -18.20 -6.87
C GLN A 134 -3.16 -18.12 -5.49
N GLU A 135 -3.05 -16.92 -4.91
CA GLU A 135 -2.52 -16.73 -3.55
C GLU A 135 -3.53 -17.09 -2.45
N ARG A 136 -4.82 -17.23 -2.79
CA ARG A 136 -5.92 -17.32 -1.82
C ARG A 136 -5.88 -16.14 -0.84
N ARG A 137 -5.65 -14.94 -1.38
CA ARG A 137 -5.51 -13.69 -0.64
C ARG A 137 -5.83 -12.51 -1.55
N GLY A 138 -6.74 -11.65 -1.13
CA GLY A 138 -7.03 -10.41 -1.85
C GLY A 138 -5.98 -9.33 -1.57
N HIS A 139 -5.90 -8.33 -2.45
CA HIS A 139 -5.01 -7.19 -2.31
C HIS A 139 -5.81 -5.89 -2.29
N ALA A 140 -5.42 -4.97 -1.40
CA ALA A 140 -6.02 -3.65 -1.29
C ALA A 140 -4.98 -2.58 -0.99
N TYR A 141 -5.35 -1.33 -1.25
CA TYR A 141 -4.44 -0.19 -1.22
C TYR A 141 -5.10 0.96 -0.47
N LEU A 142 -4.37 1.53 0.48
CA LEU A 142 -4.90 2.46 1.47
C LEU A 142 -3.95 3.64 1.69
N SER A 143 -4.52 4.79 2.04
CA SER A 143 -3.77 5.94 2.55
C SER A 143 -3.65 5.86 4.07
N THR A 144 -2.46 6.20 4.61
CA THR A 144 -2.27 6.40 6.06
C THR A 144 -3.25 7.41 6.68
N ALA A 145 -3.86 8.31 5.89
CA ALA A 145 -4.88 9.22 6.38
C ALA A 145 -6.15 8.51 6.91
N SER A 146 -6.38 7.25 6.49
CA SER A 146 -7.46 6.40 6.99
C SER A 146 -7.07 5.60 8.26
N LEU A 147 -5.81 5.67 8.70
CA LEU A 147 -5.27 4.86 9.81
C LEU A 147 -5.00 5.68 11.08
N ILE A 148 -5.58 6.88 11.21
CA ILE A 148 -5.40 7.70 12.41
C ILE A 148 -6.18 7.05 13.57
N THR A 149 -5.46 6.44 14.50
CA THR A 149 -6.03 5.74 15.67
C THR A 149 -6.06 6.62 16.90
N SER A 150 -6.81 6.18 17.92
CA SER A 150 -6.98 6.91 19.18
C SER A 150 -5.69 7.06 20.00
N GLY A 151 -4.61 6.36 19.63
CA GLY A 151 -3.33 6.30 20.35
C GLY A 151 -2.09 6.84 19.61
N GLY A 152 -2.19 7.30 18.35
CA GLY A 152 -1.03 7.83 17.65
C GLY A 152 -1.17 7.96 16.13
N ARG A 153 -0.15 8.59 15.52
CA ARG A 153 -0.01 8.75 14.05
C ARG A 153 0.16 7.40 13.38
N ALA A 154 -0.29 7.28 12.12
CA ALA A 154 -0.01 6.12 11.30
C ALA A 154 1.49 5.80 11.28
N ALA A 155 1.83 4.53 11.44
CA ALA A 155 3.21 4.09 11.55
C ALA A 155 3.64 3.35 10.28
N LEU A 156 4.87 3.63 9.84
CA LEU A 156 5.52 3.03 8.69
C LEU A 156 6.71 2.19 9.17
N ASP A 157 6.81 0.96 8.66
CA ASP A 157 7.85 -0.01 9.03
C ASP A 157 8.73 -0.41 7.85
N GLN A 158 8.44 0.06 6.64
CA GLN A 158 9.23 -0.24 5.46
C GLN A 158 9.83 1.04 4.84
N LEU A 159 11.12 0.98 4.53
CA LEU A 159 11.79 1.92 3.63
C LEU A 159 12.11 1.20 2.33
N LYS A 160 11.42 1.57 1.25
CA LYS A 160 11.72 1.07 -0.10
C LYS A 160 12.72 1.99 -0.77
N ILE A 161 13.71 1.40 -1.45
CA ILE A 161 14.81 2.12 -2.09
C ILE A 161 14.96 1.60 -3.51
N GLN A 162 15.04 2.51 -4.49
CA GLN A 162 15.44 2.22 -5.86
C GLN A 162 16.84 2.80 -6.08
N VAL A 163 17.76 2.00 -6.61
CA VAL A 163 19.12 2.44 -6.95
C VAL A 163 19.32 2.42 -8.46
N ALA A 164 20.25 3.23 -8.95
CA ALA A 164 20.65 3.19 -10.34
C ALA A 164 21.34 1.87 -10.67
N ASP A 165 20.97 1.26 -11.78
CA ASP A 165 21.66 0.10 -12.31
C ASP A 165 23.10 0.48 -12.70
N ARG A 166 24.02 -0.48 -12.56
CA ARG A 166 25.42 -0.29 -12.91
C ARG A 166 25.56 -0.14 -14.43
N GLY A 167 25.44 1.10 -14.92
CA GLY A 167 25.57 1.44 -16.34
C GLY A 167 24.47 2.35 -16.89
N GLU A 168 23.37 2.57 -16.15
CA GLU A 168 22.29 3.47 -16.58
C GLU A 168 22.08 4.59 -15.55
N VAL A 169 22.38 5.81 -15.94
CA VAL A 169 22.14 7.03 -15.15
C VAL A 169 20.71 7.55 -15.35
N THR A 170 19.81 6.73 -15.89
CA THR A 170 18.42 7.10 -16.22
C THR A 170 17.46 5.96 -15.82
N PRO A 171 16.28 6.26 -15.23
CA PRO A 171 15.29 5.23 -14.91
C PRO A 171 14.86 4.44 -16.15
N SER A 172 14.62 3.14 -15.95
CA SER A 172 14.14 2.21 -16.97
C SER A 172 12.81 2.71 -17.55
N ARG A 173 12.76 2.91 -18.87
CA ARG A 173 11.60 3.45 -19.59
C ARG A 173 10.49 2.41 -19.78
#